data_AF-A0A972EAM9-F1
#
_entry.id   AF-A0A972EAM9-F1
#
_cell.length_a   1.000
_cell.length_b   1.000
_cell.length_c   1.000
_cell.angle_alpha   90.00
_cell.angle_beta   90.00
_cell.angle_gamma   90.00
#
_symmetry.space_group_name_H-M   'P 1'
#
loop_
_entity.id
_entity.type
_entity.pdbx_description
1 polymer ?
#
loop_
_entity_poly.entity_id
_entity_poly.type
_entity_poly.pdbx_seq_one_letter_code
_entity_poly.pdbx_strand_id
1 'polypeptide(L)'
;MRFDSVIIGGGLAGLTAGISLQEEGRSTAIVSTGQNALHFFSGCFESLQEPPQRMQDLFAGAGVRLHYREGVRLMPLGTFRPAALALADIDLVPVPHFADKVLIVGFAGFQDFFPAFLADGLAREGMQCRTVQLELPELERLRLSPSEMRSVQIARTLDRIWGKVIREVKHLLREEDAVVLPQVFGLQDPSVPEYIRQGLPVRVVFTGTLPPSVPGIRTQLLLKRRYEALGGTYLAGDEVVTAHIHGDVVHGIATRNLDSHCLEAGHFLLASGSYFSKGLKSTPFDIAEPVFGLDVVHADDRNAWYDTDFFADQPYMQFGVKTDTALHPLRDGQPLTNLYAIGSVLGATRPEFGFGAGLAVRSAFAAVDQILESL
;
A
#
# COMPACT_ATOMS: atom_id res chain seq x y z
N MET A 1 -15.40 10.90 23.03
CA MET A 1 -13.95 10.95 23.32
C MET A 1 -13.38 12.14 22.57
N ARG A 2 -12.38 12.84 23.11
CA ARG A 2 -11.82 14.06 22.49
C ARG A 2 -10.35 13.89 22.15
N PHE A 3 -9.98 14.30 20.94
CA PHE A 3 -8.61 14.26 20.41
C PHE A 3 -8.26 15.62 19.80
N ASP A 4 -6.99 15.86 19.49
CA ASP A 4 -6.60 17.01 18.67
C ASP A 4 -6.95 16.75 17.21
N SER A 5 -6.74 15.52 16.73
CA SER A 5 -7.12 15.11 15.37
C SER A 5 -7.70 13.70 15.28
N VAL A 6 -8.73 13.53 14.46
CA VAL A 6 -9.30 12.21 14.13
C VAL A 6 -9.09 11.91 12.65
N ILE A 7 -8.51 10.75 12.36
CA ILE A 7 -8.13 10.31 11.02
C ILE A 7 -9.03 9.14 10.61
N ILE A 8 -9.60 9.23 9.42
CA ILE A 8 -10.57 8.28 8.88
C ILE A 8 -9.87 7.48 7.80
N GLY A 9 -9.32 6.33 8.15
CA GLY A 9 -8.58 5.45 7.24
C GLY A 9 -7.23 5.03 7.79
N GLY A 10 -7.00 3.72 7.87
CA GLY A 10 -5.77 3.10 8.41
C GLY A 10 -4.74 2.67 7.36
N GLY A 11 -4.76 3.30 6.18
CA GLY A 11 -3.79 3.07 5.10
C GLY A 11 -2.56 3.97 5.20
N LEU A 12 -1.79 4.05 4.12
CA LEU A 12 -0.51 4.79 4.08
C LEU A 12 -0.64 6.28 4.42
N ALA A 13 -1.66 6.97 3.88
CA ALA A 13 -1.88 8.40 4.15
C ALA A 13 -2.24 8.64 5.62
N GLY A 14 -3.22 7.88 6.14
CA GLY A 14 -3.68 8.05 7.52
C GLY A 14 -2.63 7.68 8.57
N LEU A 15 -1.85 6.61 8.34
CA LEU A 15 -0.75 6.24 9.23
C LEU A 15 0.40 7.25 9.17
N THR A 16 0.76 7.76 7.99
CA THR A 16 1.76 8.83 7.84
C THR A 16 1.33 10.08 8.62
N ALA A 17 0.08 10.53 8.45
CA ALA A 17 -0.44 11.70 9.15
C ALA A 17 -0.50 11.47 10.67
N GLY A 18 -1.02 10.32 11.11
CA GLY A 18 -1.15 9.97 12.51
C GLY A 18 0.19 9.88 13.23
N ILE A 19 1.20 9.24 12.62
CA ILE A 19 2.56 9.19 13.17
C ILE A 19 3.14 10.60 13.27
N SER A 20 3.04 11.39 12.20
CA SER A 20 3.59 12.75 12.17
C SER A 20 2.99 13.65 13.26
N LEU A 21 1.66 13.59 13.46
CA LEU A 21 0.98 14.35 14.52
C LEU A 21 1.36 13.86 15.92
N GLN A 22 1.51 12.55 16.10
CA GLN A 22 1.93 11.97 17.39
C GLN A 22 3.38 12.33 17.75
N GLU A 23 4.28 12.41 16.77
CA GLU A 23 5.67 12.85 16.99
C GLU A 23 5.74 14.31 17.43
N GLU A 24 4.76 15.13 17.06
CA GLU A 24 4.58 16.52 17.52
C GLU A 24 3.76 16.63 18.81
N GLY A 25 3.51 15.52 19.50
CA GLY A 25 2.79 15.48 20.78
C GLY A 25 1.28 15.70 20.69
N ARG A 26 0.69 15.62 19.50
CA ARG A 26 -0.77 15.78 19.30
C ARG A 26 -1.49 14.46 19.55
N SER A 27 -2.57 14.52 20.31
CA SER A 27 -3.46 13.37 20.56
C SER A 27 -4.26 13.04 19.30
N THR A 28 -4.22 11.78 18.87
CA THR A 28 -4.90 11.35 17.64
C THR A 28 -5.62 10.03 17.80
N ALA A 29 -6.67 9.84 17.00
CA ALA A 29 -7.31 8.56 16.78
C ALA A 29 -7.42 8.23 15.28
N ILE A 30 -7.09 6.99 14.90
CA ILE A 30 -7.35 6.45 13.56
C ILE A 30 -8.54 5.50 13.63
N VAL A 31 -9.57 5.74 12.82
CA VAL A 31 -10.68 4.81 12.59
C VAL A 31 -10.40 4.03 11.31
N SER A 32 -10.41 2.70 11.37
CA SER A 32 -10.09 1.86 10.20
C SER A 32 -11.01 0.66 10.07
N THR A 33 -11.58 0.50 8.87
CA THR A 33 -12.41 -0.65 8.47
C THR A 33 -11.58 -1.93 8.20
N GLY A 34 -10.25 -1.87 8.30
CA GLY A 34 -9.36 -3.01 8.12
C GLY A 34 -8.52 -2.92 6.84
N GLN A 35 -8.90 -3.67 5.80
CA GLN A 35 -8.13 -3.77 4.56
C GLN A 35 -8.08 -2.43 3.83
N ASN A 36 -6.93 -2.13 3.20
CA ASN A 36 -6.69 -0.89 2.47
C ASN A 36 -5.77 -1.14 1.27
N ALA A 37 -5.48 -0.07 0.52
CA ALA A 37 -4.69 -0.12 -0.72
C ALA A 37 -3.27 -0.70 -0.55
N LEU A 38 -2.69 -0.74 0.66
CA LEU A 38 -1.37 -1.37 0.87
C LEU A 38 -1.38 -2.87 0.55
N HIS A 39 -2.54 -3.53 0.54
CA HIS A 39 -2.68 -4.91 0.07
C HIS A 39 -2.41 -5.07 -1.43
N PHE A 40 -2.34 -3.98 -2.19
CA PHE A 40 -2.04 -3.95 -3.63
C PHE A 40 -0.73 -3.20 -3.91
N PHE A 41 0.02 -2.86 -2.86
CA PHE A 41 1.22 -2.06 -2.97
C PHE A 41 2.32 -2.79 -3.74
N SER A 42 2.87 -2.14 -4.75
CA SER A 42 4.05 -2.61 -5.50
C SER A 42 5.32 -2.64 -4.64
N GLY A 43 5.31 -1.92 -3.52
CA GLY A 43 6.48 -1.68 -2.67
C GLY A 43 7.41 -0.58 -3.20
N CYS A 44 6.97 0.18 -4.21
CA CYS A 44 7.68 1.35 -4.71
C CYS A 44 6.82 2.60 -4.62
N PHE A 45 7.46 3.76 -4.73
CA PHE A 45 6.81 5.06 -4.65
C PHE A 45 7.04 5.82 -5.96
N GLU A 46 6.36 5.40 -7.02
CA GLU A 46 6.65 5.73 -8.43
C GLU A 46 6.50 7.22 -8.78
N SER A 47 5.79 7.99 -7.96
CA SER A 47 5.65 9.45 -8.13
C SER A 47 6.67 10.26 -7.30
N LEU A 48 7.59 9.60 -6.61
CA LEU A 48 8.65 10.24 -5.83
C LEU A 48 9.99 9.91 -6.51
N GLN A 49 10.67 10.95 -6.99
CA GLN A 49 12.06 10.84 -7.38
C GLN A 49 12.87 10.79 -6.10
N GLU A 50 13.18 11.93 -5.47
CA GLU A 50 13.90 11.93 -4.20
C GLU A 50 12.94 11.94 -2.98
N PRO A 51 13.06 10.99 -2.02
CA PRO A 51 12.27 11.02 -0.80
C PRO A 51 12.70 12.18 0.10
N PRO A 52 11.76 13.05 0.56
CA PRO A 52 12.07 14.04 1.59
C PRO A 52 12.66 13.37 2.84
N GLN A 53 13.62 14.01 3.51
CA GLN A 53 14.27 13.43 4.69
C GLN A 53 13.26 13.01 5.77
N ARG A 54 12.25 13.85 6.03
CA ARG A 54 11.14 13.54 6.95
C ARG A 54 10.42 12.24 6.62
N MET A 55 10.27 11.91 5.33
CA MET A 55 9.71 10.62 4.91
C MET A 55 10.64 9.47 5.30
N GLN A 56 11.93 9.61 5.02
CA GLN A 56 12.91 8.57 5.37
C GLN A 56 12.93 8.32 6.87
N ASP A 57 12.93 9.38 7.67
CA ASP A 57 12.94 9.31 9.14
C ASP A 57 11.67 8.65 9.69
N LEU A 58 10.49 9.03 9.19
CA LEU A 58 9.21 8.45 9.62
C LEU A 58 9.17 6.94 9.33
N PHE A 59 9.55 6.53 8.13
CA PHE A 59 9.53 5.12 7.74
C PHE A 59 10.62 4.32 8.49
N ALA A 60 11.82 4.87 8.64
CA ALA A 60 12.89 4.26 9.42
C ALA A 60 12.50 4.10 10.90
N GLY A 61 11.86 5.11 11.51
CA GLY A 61 11.33 5.06 12.87
C GLY A 61 10.25 4.00 13.07
N ALA A 62 9.53 3.63 12.00
CA ALA A 62 8.61 2.50 12.00
C ALA A 62 9.26 1.15 11.68
N GLY A 63 10.55 1.10 11.37
CA GLY A 63 11.25 -0.11 10.92
C GLY A 63 11.00 -0.48 9.47
N VAL A 64 10.44 0.42 8.66
CA VAL A 64 10.26 0.26 7.22
C VAL A 64 11.49 0.82 6.51
N ARG A 65 12.35 -0.09 6.01
CA ARG A 65 13.57 0.31 5.30
C ARG A 65 13.27 0.63 3.85
N LEU A 66 13.68 1.82 3.43
CA LEU A 66 13.61 2.30 2.04
C LEU A 66 15.01 2.39 1.45
N HIS A 67 15.10 2.35 0.13
CA HIS A 67 16.31 2.72 -0.61
C HIS A 67 15.95 3.53 -1.85
N TYR A 68 16.86 4.42 -2.23
CA TYR A 68 16.75 5.26 -3.41
C TYR A 68 17.82 4.89 -4.43
N ARG A 69 17.38 4.52 -5.64
CA ARG A 69 18.21 4.27 -6.81
C ARG A 69 17.33 4.26 -8.05
N GLU A 70 17.60 5.15 -9.00
CA GLU A 70 16.93 5.08 -10.30
C GLU A 70 17.21 3.76 -11.02
N GLY A 71 16.16 3.15 -11.55
CA GLY A 71 16.27 1.92 -12.32
C GLY A 71 14.90 1.38 -12.70
N VAL A 72 14.87 0.07 -12.95
CA VAL A 72 13.66 -0.68 -13.22
C VAL A 72 13.53 -1.82 -12.22
N ARG A 73 12.29 -2.20 -11.92
CA ARG A 73 11.97 -3.37 -11.11
C ARG A 73 11.30 -4.45 -11.94
N LEU A 74 11.50 -5.70 -11.54
CA LEU A 74 10.78 -6.84 -12.10
C LEU A 74 9.34 -6.87 -11.56
N MET A 75 8.37 -6.98 -12.45
CA MET A 75 6.94 -7.13 -12.14
C MET A 75 6.53 -8.61 -12.11
N PRO A 76 5.40 -8.98 -11.47
CA PRO A 76 4.99 -10.38 -11.27
C PRO A 76 4.79 -11.20 -12.55
N LEU A 77 4.63 -10.55 -13.71
CA LEU A 77 4.39 -11.20 -15.01
C LEU A 77 5.59 -11.09 -15.97
N GLY A 78 6.78 -10.77 -15.46
CA GLY A 78 8.01 -10.75 -16.26
C GLY A 78 8.26 -9.47 -17.04
N THR A 79 7.45 -8.43 -16.83
CA THR A 79 7.71 -7.09 -17.37
C THR A 79 8.55 -6.26 -16.40
N PHE A 80 9.13 -5.17 -16.89
CA PHE A 80 9.89 -4.23 -16.07
C PHE A 80 9.18 -2.88 -15.99
N ARG A 81 9.29 -2.21 -14.84
CA ARG A 81 8.75 -0.86 -14.65
C ARG A 81 9.77 0.07 -14.00
N PRO A 82 9.89 1.31 -14.48
CA PRO A 82 10.71 2.32 -13.83
C PRO A 82 10.30 2.56 -12.38
N ALA A 83 11.28 2.73 -11.51
CA ALA A 83 11.11 3.18 -10.14
C ALA A 83 12.43 3.76 -9.62
N ALA A 84 12.35 4.66 -8.64
CA ALA A 84 13.52 5.25 -8.01
C ALA A 84 13.54 5.05 -6.49
N LEU A 85 12.37 4.96 -5.86
CA LEU A 85 12.22 4.73 -4.43
C LEU A 85 11.45 3.43 -4.17
N ALA A 86 12.03 2.54 -3.37
CA ALA A 86 11.43 1.24 -3.06
C ALA A 86 11.73 0.76 -1.63
N LEU A 87 10.94 -0.22 -1.17
CA LEU A 87 11.27 -1.00 0.02
C LEU A 87 12.60 -1.73 -0.18
N ALA A 88 13.36 -1.89 0.90
CA ALA A 88 14.71 -2.49 0.87
C ALA A 88 14.76 -3.92 0.31
N ASP A 89 13.65 -4.66 0.34
CA ASP A 89 13.56 -6.01 -0.22
C ASP A 89 13.13 -6.06 -1.69
N ILE A 90 12.96 -4.90 -2.34
CA ILE A 90 12.67 -4.77 -3.77
C ILE A 90 13.92 -4.33 -4.52
N ASP A 91 14.33 -5.15 -5.49
CA ASP A 91 15.45 -4.85 -6.37
C ASP A 91 15.07 -3.77 -7.40
N LEU A 92 15.90 -2.71 -7.45
CA LEU A 92 15.95 -1.77 -8.56
C LEU A 92 17.27 -2.02 -9.32
N VAL A 93 17.15 -2.41 -10.59
CA VAL A 93 18.27 -2.71 -11.47
C VAL A 93 18.41 -1.62 -12.54
N PRO A 94 19.63 -1.25 -12.98
CA PRO A 94 19.80 -0.13 -13.91
C PRO A 94 19.10 -0.34 -15.27
N VAL A 95 19.02 -1.58 -15.72
CA VAL A 95 18.41 -2.00 -16.98
C VAL A 95 17.57 -3.27 -16.75
N PRO A 96 16.64 -3.63 -17.65
CA PRO A 96 15.82 -4.86 -17.60
C PRO A 96 16.58 -6.20 -17.67
N HIS A 97 17.83 -6.25 -17.21
CA HIS A 97 18.71 -7.41 -17.26
C HIS A 97 19.58 -7.42 -16.00
N PHE A 98 19.55 -8.52 -15.24
CA PHE A 98 20.25 -8.61 -13.93
C PHE A 98 21.11 -9.86 -13.73
N ALA A 99 21.10 -10.80 -14.68
CA ALA A 99 21.89 -12.04 -14.70
C ALA A 99 21.80 -12.69 -16.09
N ASP A 100 22.71 -13.63 -16.41
CA ASP A 100 22.63 -14.40 -17.67
C ASP A 100 21.75 -15.65 -17.50
N LYS A 101 21.92 -16.39 -16.40
CA LYS A 101 21.15 -17.60 -16.07
C LYS A 101 20.35 -17.40 -14.78
N VAL A 102 19.04 -17.63 -14.85
CA VAL A 102 18.08 -17.35 -13.76
C VAL A 102 17.30 -18.60 -13.37
N LEU A 103 17.33 -18.96 -12.08
CA LEU A 103 16.44 -19.94 -11.49
C LEU A 103 15.20 -19.24 -10.95
N ILE A 104 14.01 -19.57 -11.45
CA ILE A 104 12.75 -19.05 -10.93
C ILE A 104 12.11 -20.13 -10.06
N VAL A 105 11.99 -19.86 -8.77
CA VAL A 105 11.45 -20.82 -7.80
C VAL A 105 10.04 -20.40 -7.39
N GLY A 106 9.05 -21.19 -7.80
CA GLY A 106 7.68 -21.14 -7.29
C GLY A 106 7.47 -22.13 -6.15
N PHE A 107 6.29 -22.07 -5.53
CA PHE A 107 5.85 -23.07 -4.55
C PHE A 107 4.68 -23.86 -5.13
N ALA A 108 4.71 -25.18 -5.00
CA ALA A 108 3.68 -26.04 -5.55
C ALA A 108 2.28 -25.66 -5.03
N GLY A 109 1.34 -25.41 -5.95
CA GLY A 109 -0.04 -25.01 -5.65
C GLY A 109 -0.23 -23.51 -5.37
N PHE A 110 0.82 -22.68 -5.44
CA PHE A 110 0.69 -21.25 -5.22
C PHE A 110 0.03 -20.55 -6.41
N GLN A 111 -1.12 -19.89 -6.17
CA GLN A 111 -1.96 -19.34 -7.24
C GLN A 111 -1.66 -17.89 -7.61
N ASP A 112 -0.93 -17.16 -6.76
CA ASP A 112 -0.65 -15.73 -6.99
C ASP A 112 0.72 -15.52 -7.69
N PHE A 113 1.41 -16.59 -8.12
CA PHE A 113 2.75 -16.53 -8.71
C PHE A 113 2.86 -17.43 -9.94
N PHE A 114 3.32 -16.89 -11.07
CA PHE A 114 3.31 -17.57 -12.37
C PHE A 114 4.73 -17.63 -12.99
N PRO A 115 5.54 -18.64 -12.63
CA PRO A 115 6.92 -18.75 -13.10
C PRO A 115 7.09 -18.78 -14.62
N ALA A 116 6.10 -19.33 -15.36
CA ALA A 116 6.17 -19.41 -16.82
C ALA A 116 6.09 -18.02 -17.47
N PHE A 117 5.15 -17.16 -17.07
CA PHE A 117 5.08 -15.78 -17.57
C PHE A 117 6.32 -14.97 -17.20
N LEU A 118 6.85 -15.17 -15.99
CA LEU A 118 8.12 -14.57 -15.58
C LEU A 118 9.28 -15.02 -16.49
N ALA A 119 9.40 -16.33 -16.74
CA ALA A 119 10.43 -16.89 -17.62
C ALA A 119 10.33 -16.31 -19.03
N ASP A 120 9.13 -16.24 -19.61
CA ASP A 120 8.91 -15.67 -20.94
C ASP A 120 9.28 -14.18 -21.00
N GLY A 121 8.93 -13.41 -19.96
CA GLY A 121 9.30 -12.00 -19.85
C GLY A 121 10.81 -11.79 -19.75
N LEU A 122 11.46 -12.52 -18.85
CA LEU A 122 12.92 -12.45 -18.68
C LEU A 122 13.69 -12.93 -19.93
N ALA A 123 13.19 -13.96 -20.62
CA ALA A 123 13.79 -14.45 -21.86
C ALA A 123 13.78 -13.39 -22.98
N ARG A 124 12.76 -12.52 -23.04
CA ARG A 124 12.73 -11.40 -24.00
C ARG A 124 13.83 -10.37 -23.75
N GLU A 125 14.30 -10.26 -22.51
CA GLU A 125 15.41 -9.39 -22.09
C GLU A 125 16.77 -10.12 -22.11
N GLY A 126 16.83 -11.34 -22.68
CA GLY A 126 18.06 -12.10 -22.89
C GLY A 126 18.47 -13.03 -21.74
N MET A 127 17.62 -13.23 -20.73
CA MET A 127 17.91 -14.12 -19.59
C MET A 127 17.49 -15.57 -19.85
N GLN A 128 18.41 -16.52 -19.65
CA GLN A 128 18.11 -17.95 -19.73
C GLN A 128 17.45 -18.41 -18.43
N CYS A 129 16.17 -18.81 -18.51
CA CYS A 129 15.38 -19.12 -17.32
C CYS A 129 15.13 -20.62 -17.17
N ARG A 130 15.30 -21.12 -15.94
CA ARG A 130 14.80 -22.43 -15.51
C ARG A 130 13.77 -22.24 -14.42
N THR A 131 12.59 -22.84 -14.57
CA THR A 131 11.53 -22.79 -13.57
C THR A 131 11.52 -24.07 -12.74
N VAL A 132 11.31 -23.94 -11.43
CA VAL A 132 11.12 -25.07 -10.51
C VAL A 132 9.97 -24.75 -9.57
N GLN A 133 9.11 -25.74 -9.32
CA GLN A 133 8.11 -25.68 -8.25
C GLN A 133 8.67 -26.42 -7.04
N LEU A 134 8.92 -25.70 -5.96
CA LEU A 134 9.40 -26.27 -4.72
C LEU A 134 8.23 -26.85 -3.92
N GLU A 135 8.34 -28.12 -3.55
CA GLU A 135 7.39 -28.81 -2.68
C GLU A 135 7.91 -28.78 -1.25
N LEU A 136 7.13 -28.18 -0.35
CA LEU A 136 7.46 -28.10 1.07
C LEU A 136 6.33 -28.75 1.87
N PRO A 137 6.61 -29.79 2.68
CA PRO A 137 5.62 -30.43 3.54
C PRO A 137 4.83 -29.45 4.42
N GLU A 138 5.46 -28.35 4.83
CA GLU A 138 4.84 -27.31 5.64
C GLU A 138 3.75 -26.52 4.90
N LEU A 139 3.81 -26.46 3.57
CA LEU A 139 2.79 -25.82 2.73
C LEU A 139 1.67 -26.79 2.32
N GLU A 140 1.84 -28.11 2.48
CA GLU A 140 0.83 -29.11 2.11
C GLU A 140 -0.51 -28.89 2.83
N ARG A 141 -0.48 -28.42 4.09
CA ARG A 141 -1.71 -28.10 4.83
C ARG A 141 -2.52 -26.99 4.18
N LEU A 142 -1.85 -26.00 3.58
CA LEU A 142 -2.53 -24.91 2.88
C LEU A 142 -3.20 -25.42 1.60
N ARG A 143 -2.69 -26.50 0.99
CA ARG A 143 -3.26 -27.10 -0.22
C ARG A 143 -4.59 -27.82 0.02
N LEU A 144 -4.95 -28.08 1.28
CA LEU A 144 -6.27 -28.65 1.62
C LEU A 144 -7.43 -27.71 1.25
N SER A 145 -7.17 -26.40 1.19
CA SER A 145 -8.12 -25.42 0.70
C SER A 145 -7.44 -24.47 -0.28
N PRO A 146 -7.88 -24.41 -1.55
CA PRO A 146 -7.35 -23.46 -2.52
C PRO A 146 -7.40 -22.00 -2.04
N SER A 147 -8.35 -21.65 -1.16
CA SER A 147 -8.44 -20.30 -0.56
C SER A 147 -7.26 -19.95 0.34
N GLU A 148 -6.52 -20.93 0.84
CA GLU A 148 -5.40 -20.76 1.76
C GLU A 148 -4.04 -20.73 1.06
N MET A 149 -3.95 -21.13 -0.22
CA MET A 149 -2.72 -21.02 -1.04
C MET A 149 -2.52 -19.60 -1.59
N ARG A 150 -2.54 -18.63 -0.69
CA ARG A 150 -2.41 -17.19 -0.97
C ARG A 150 -1.15 -16.62 -0.33
N SER A 151 -0.66 -15.51 -0.87
CA SER A 151 0.63 -14.91 -0.49
C SER A 151 0.82 -14.73 1.02
N VAL A 152 -0.24 -14.32 1.74
CA VAL A 152 -0.19 -14.05 3.19
C VAL A 152 -0.03 -15.34 4.01
N GLN A 153 -0.82 -16.37 3.73
CA GLN A 153 -0.73 -17.66 4.43
C GLN A 153 0.60 -18.36 4.16
N ILE A 154 1.08 -18.30 2.92
CA ILE A 154 2.39 -18.83 2.54
C ILE A 154 3.47 -18.06 3.33
N ALA A 155 3.44 -16.73 3.34
CA ALA A 155 4.42 -15.94 4.08
C ALA A 155 4.45 -16.24 5.59
N ARG A 156 3.28 -16.42 6.23
CA ARG A 156 3.19 -16.85 7.64
C ARG A 156 3.91 -18.18 7.90
N THR A 157 3.87 -19.08 6.93
CA THR A 157 4.53 -20.38 7.04
C THR A 157 6.02 -20.23 6.76
N LEU A 158 6.39 -19.55 5.67
CA LEU A 158 7.78 -19.40 5.23
C LEU A 158 8.63 -18.57 6.19
N ASP A 159 8.06 -17.58 6.89
CA ASP A 159 8.76 -16.82 7.95
C ASP A 159 9.28 -17.72 9.08
N ARG A 160 8.70 -18.92 9.27
CA ARG A 160 9.13 -19.88 10.29
C ARG A 160 10.16 -20.88 9.76
N ILE A 161 10.29 -21.01 8.44
CA ILE A 161 11.11 -22.04 7.78
C ILE A 161 12.03 -21.50 6.68
N TRP A 162 12.29 -20.19 6.63
CA TRP A 162 13.13 -19.56 5.61
C TRP A 162 14.52 -20.22 5.51
N GLY A 163 15.08 -20.70 6.63
CA GLY A 163 16.34 -21.45 6.64
C GLY A 163 16.28 -22.78 5.89
N LYS A 164 15.11 -23.44 5.87
CA LYS A 164 14.86 -24.63 5.04
C LYS A 164 14.77 -24.24 3.57
N VAL A 165 14.06 -23.16 3.24
CA VAL A 165 13.97 -22.65 1.86
C VAL A 165 15.36 -22.38 1.29
N ILE A 166 16.25 -21.74 2.05
CA ILE A 166 17.65 -21.50 1.64
C ILE A 166 18.34 -22.84 1.28
N ARG A 167 18.20 -23.87 2.12
CA ARG A 167 18.81 -25.19 1.85
C ARG A 167 18.26 -25.83 0.58
N GLU A 168 16.94 -25.87 0.43
CA GLU A 168 16.31 -26.45 -0.76
C GLU A 168 16.72 -25.71 -2.04
N VAL A 169 16.69 -24.36 -2.02
CA VAL A 169 17.12 -23.56 -3.17
C VAL A 169 18.59 -23.81 -3.50
N LYS A 170 19.49 -23.95 -2.50
CA LYS A 170 20.90 -24.33 -2.73
C LYS A 170 21.03 -25.65 -3.48
N HIS A 171 20.22 -26.66 -3.13
CA HIS A 171 20.23 -27.95 -3.80
C HIS A 171 19.68 -27.90 -5.23
N LEU A 172 18.83 -26.91 -5.53
CA LEU A 172 18.28 -26.70 -6.86
C LEU A 172 19.22 -25.92 -7.79
N LEU A 173 20.13 -25.11 -7.26
CA LEU A 173 21.10 -24.34 -8.05
C LEU A 173 22.03 -25.25 -8.84
N ARG A 174 22.33 -24.84 -10.08
CA ARG A 174 23.31 -25.49 -10.95
C ARG A 174 24.35 -24.47 -11.38
N GLU A 175 24.09 -23.79 -12.50
CA GLU A 175 24.95 -22.79 -13.11
C GLU A 175 24.27 -21.41 -13.16
N GLU A 176 23.16 -21.23 -12.43
CA GLU A 176 22.44 -19.96 -12.40
C GLU A 176 23.18 -18.91 -11.57
N ASP A 177 23.23 -17.68 -12.07
CA ASP A 177 23.88 -16.53 -11.42
C ASP A 177 22.89 -15.74 -10.56
N ALA A 178 21.59 -15.99 -10.75
CA ALA A 178 20.51 -15.42 -9.95
C ALA A 178 19.36 -16.40 -9.68
N VAL A 179 18.64 -16.15 -8.59
CA VAL A 179 17.37 -16.78 -8.27
C VAL A 179 16.27 -15.73 -8.11
N VAL A 180 15.12 -15.97 -8.73
CA VAL A 180 13.90 -15.19 -8.53
C VAL A 180 13.00 -15.93 -7.56
N LEU A 181 12.61 -15.23 -6.50
CA LEU A 181 11.67 -15.70 -5.48
C LEU A 181 10.42 -14.79 -5.42
N PRO A 182 9.22 -15.35 -5.18
CA PRO A 182 8.05 -14.53 -4.89
C PRO A 182 8.21 -13.76 -3.58
N GLN A 183 7.63 -12.56 -3.50
CA GLN A 183 7.52 -11.75 -2.29
C GLN A 183 6.51 -12.34 -1.30
N VAL A 184 6.84 -13.50 -0.73
CA VAL A 184 6.07 -14.21 0.30
C VAL A 184 6.94 -14.49 1.51
N PHE A 185 7.77 -13.51 1.88
CA PHE A 185 8.70 -13.59 3.01
C PHE A 185 8.70 -12.27 3.80
N GLY A 186 9.07 -12.39 5.06
CA GLY A 186 9.16 -11.29 5.99
C GLY A 186 7.82 -10.60 6.23
N LEU A 187 6.74 -11.36 6.41
CA LEU A 187 5.47 -10.74 6.80
C LEU A 187 5.53 -10.23 8.25
N GLN A 188 6.13 -11.01 9.14
CA GLN A 188 6.28 -10.67 10.57
C GLN A 188 7.64 -10.07 10.89
N ASP A 189 8.70 -10.56 10.24
CA ASP A 189 10.08 -10.11 10.43
C ASP A 189 10.64 -9.49 9.12
N PRO A 190 10.80 -8.16 9.04
CA PRO A 190 11.35 -7.47 7.86
C PRO A 190 12.80 -7.88 7.50
N SER A 191 13.47 -8.66 8.36
CA SER A 191 14.86 -9.08 8.17
C SER A 191 14.98 -10.38 7.36
N VAL A 192 13.91 -11.18 7.25
CA VAL A 192 13.91 -12.48 6.56
C VAL A 192 14.36 -12.39 5.09
N PRO A 193 13.91 -11.42 4.27
CA PRO A 193 14.42 -11.29 2.90
C PRO A 193 15.94 -11.12 2.84
N GLU A 194 16.53 -10.39 3.80
CA GLU A 194 17.98 -10.19 3.88
C GLU A 194 18.71 -11.46 4.32
N TYR A 195 18.16 -12.22 5.27
CA TYR A 195 18.71 -13.53 5.64
C TYR A 195 18.73 -14.51 4.47
N ILE A 196 17.69 -14.46 3.60
CA ILE A 196 17.65 -15.26 2.37
C ILE A 196 18.71 -14.79 1.37
N ARG A 197 18.88 -13.48 1.18
CA ARG A 197 19.94 -12.90 0.32
C ARG A 197 21.33 -13.36 0.76
N GLN A 198 21.64 -13.25 2.05
CA GLN A 198 22.93 -13.65 2.63
C GLN A 198 23.12 -15.18 2.62
N GLY A 199 22.02 -15.91 2.71
CA GLY A 199 22.03 -17.36 2.77
C GLY A 199 22.34 -18.04 1.45
N LEU A 200 22.06 -17.42 0.30
CA LEU A 200 22.21 -17.99 -1.04
C LEU A 200 23.50 -17.51 -1.72
N PRO A 201 24.22 -18.38 -2.46
CA PRO A 201 25.52 -18.05 -3.04
C PRO A 201 25.44 -17.21 -4.34
N VAL A 202 24.22 -16.86 -4.75
CA VAL A 202 23.90 -16.20 -6.03
C VAL A 202 23.03 -14.98 -5.76
N ARG A 203 22.86 -14.11 -6.76
CA ARG A 203 21.97 -12.95 -6.61
C ARG A 203 20.54 -13.43 -6.35
N VAL A 204 19.90 -12.93 -5.30
CA VAL A 204 18.47 -13.14 -5.07
C VAL A 204 17.70 -11.93 -5.57
N VAL A 205 16.64 -12.14 -6.32
CA VAL A 205 15.70 -11.10 -6.75
C VAL A 205 14.31 -11.49 -6.25
N PHE A 206 13.69 -10.62 -5.46
CA PHE A 206 12.30 -10.81 -5.08
C PHE A 206 11.38 -10.09 -6.07
N THR A 207 10.39 -10.80 -6.59
CA THR A 207 9.35 -10.22 -7.45
C THR A 207 7.99 -10.31 -6.79
N GLY A 208 7.13 -9.32 -7.07
CA GLY A 208 5.78 -9.29 -6.52
C GLY A 208 4.95 -10.50 -6.94
N THR A 209 3.81 -10.66 -6.28
CA THR A 209 2.78 -11.65 -6.63
C THR A 209 1.54 -10.93 -7.13
N LEU A 210 0.56 -11.66 -7.66
CA LEU A 210 -0.80 -11.12 -7.67
C LEU A 210 -1.24 -10.80 -6.23
N PRO A 211 -2.17 -9.84 -6.04
CA PRO A 211 -2.61 -9.45 -4.70
C PRO A 211 -3.09 -10.65 -3.86
N PRO A 212 -2.80 -10.67 -2.55
CA PRO A 212 -2.29 -9.54 -1.75
C PRO A 212 -0.76 -9.38 -1.71
N SER A 213 -0.30 -8.14 -1.52
CA SER A 213 1.10 -7.74 -1.32
C SER A 213 1.54 -7.95 0.13
N VAL A 214 2.39 -8.95 0.36
CA VAL A 214 3.06 -9.19 1.65
C VAL A 214 3.91 -8.00 2.10
N PRO A 215 4.79 -7.41 1.27
CA PRO A 215 5.57 -6.24 1.69
C PRO A 215 4.69 -5.04 2.04
N GLY A 216 3.56 -4.85 1.34
CA GLY A 216 2.60 -3.79 1.66
C GLY A 216 1.87 -4.02 2.98
N ILE A 217 1.40 -5.24 3.23
CA ILE A 217 0.79 -5.60 4.53
C ILE A 217 1.81 -5.45 5.66
N ARG A 218 3.06 -5.92 5.48
CA ARG A 218 4.14 -5.71 6.45
C ARG A 218 4.33 -4.21 6.75
N THR A 219 4.37 -3.38 5.71
CA THR A 219 4.53 -1.92 5.85
C THR A 219 3.41 -1.32 6.70
N GLN A 220 2.15 -1.71 6.45
CA GLN A 220 1.02 -1.27 7.27
C GLN A 220 1.17 -1.71 8.73
N LEU A 221 1.54 -2.96 8.98
CA LEU A 221 1.69 -3.49 10.35
C LEU A 221 2.78 -2.74 11.12
N LEU A 222 3.91 -2.44 10.47
CA LEU A 222 5.02 -1.69 11.05
C LEU A 222 4.64 -0.25 11.38
N LEU A 223 4.02 0.46 10.43
CA LEU A 223 3.52 1.82 10.65
C LEU A 223 2.45 1.87 11.75
N LYS A 224 1.51 0.92 11.77
CA LYS A 224 0.51 0.81 12.83
C LYS A 224 1.15 0.60 14.21
N ARG A 225 2.11 -0.31 14.32
CA ARG A 225 2.85 -0.55 15.57
C ARG A 225 3.56 0.72 16.04
N ARG A 226 4.19 1.47 15.14
CA ARG A 226 4.83 2.75 15.45
C ARG A 226 3.83 3.79 15.95
N TYR A 227 2.71 3.94 15.26
CA TYR A 227 1.63 4.84 15.64
C TYR A 227 1.12 4.55 17.07
N GLU A 228 0.82 3.29 17.38
CA GLU A 228 0.37 2.88 18.72
C GLU A 228 1.47 3.08 19.78
N ALA A 229 2.73 2.79 19.44
CA ALA A 229 3.86 2.98 20.34
C ALA A 229 4.13 4.45 20.70
N LEU A 230 3.69 5.39 19.84
CA LEU A 230 3.75 6.83 20.11
C LEU A 230 2.58 7.33 20.98
N GLY A 231 1.58 6.49 21.26
CA GLY A 231 0.39 6.85 22.05
C GLY A 231 -0.89 7.03 21.22
N GLY A 232 -0.84 6.77 19.91
CA GLY A 232 -1.99 6.89 19.03
C GLY A 232 -3.09 5.87 19.32
N THR A 233 -4.36 6.30 19.25
CA THR A 233 -5.50 5.40 19.44
C THR A 233 -5.94 4.80 18.10
N TYR A 234 -5.90 3.47 17.94
CA TYR A 234 -6.28 2.81 16.70
C TYR A 234 -7.57 1.99 16.86
N LEU A 235 -8.68 2.45 16.26
CA LEU A 235 -9.97 1.76 16.25
C LEU A 235 -10.06 0.82 15.04
N ALA A 236 -9.58 -0.41 15.23
CA ALA A 236 -9.57 -1.43 14.18
C ALA A 236 -10.94 -2.09 13.98
N GLY A 237 -11.33 -2.29 12.71
CA GLY A 237 -12.61 -2.91 12.35
C GLY A 237 -13.82 -2.01 12.59
N ASP A 238 -13.61 -0.70 12.70
CA ASP A 238 -14.65 0.29 12.91
C ASP A 238 -14.80 1.18 11.67
N GLU A 239 -15.99 1.73 11.48
CA GLU A 239 -16.37 2.52 10.32
C GLU A 239 -17.02 3.81 10.77
N VAL A 240 -16.55 4.94 10.23
CA VAL A 240 -17.23 6.21 10.42
C VAL A 240 -18.48 6.19 9.57
N VAL A 241 -19.64 6.41 10.20
CA VAL A 241 -20.94 6.32 9.53
C VAL A 241 -21.57 7.68 9.28
N THR A 242 -21.33 8.66 10.16
CA THR A 242 -21.90 10.01 10.05
C THR A 242 -20.97 11.05 10.67
N ALA A 243 -21.00 12.27 10.13
CA ALA A 243 -20.35 13.45 10.70
C ALA A 243 -21.39 14.46 11.24
N HIS A 244 -21.05 15.11 12.35
CA HIS A 244 -21.79 16.22 12.94
C HIS A 244 -21.12 17.53 12.53
N ILE A 245 -21.78 18.28 11.66
CA ILE A 245 -21.24 19.47 11.02
C ILE A 245 -22.17 20.64 11.32
N HIS A 246 -21.63 21.77 11.76
CA HIS A 246 -22.37 23.02 11.89
C HIS A 246 -21.61 24.12 11.16
N GLY A 247 -22.27 24.74 10.16
CA GLY A 247 -21.60 25.66 9.26
C GLY A 247 -20.51 24.96 8.46
N ASP A 248 -19.31 25.50 8.51
CA ASP A 248 -18.10 25.03 7.83
C ASP A 248 -17.20 24.14 8.72
N VAL A 249 -17.66 23.79 9.94
CA VAL A 249 -16.84 23.08 10.92
C VAL A 249 -17.43 21.71 11.27
N VAL A 250 -16.58 20.69 11.25
CA VAL A 250 -16.86 19.35 11.77
C VAL A 250 -16.66 19.37 13.29
N HIS A 251 -17.69 19.02 14.06
CA HIS A 251 -17.61 18.95 15.53
C HIS A 251 -17.31 17.54 16.05
N GLY A 252 -17.73 16.52 15.30
CA GLY A 252 -17.53 15.15 15.70
C GLY A 252 -17.97 14.16 14.65
N ILE A 253 -17.55 12.92 14.80
CA ILE A 253 -17.96 11.81 13.96
C ILE A 253 -18.48 10.65 14.82
N ALA A 254 -19.52 9.98 14.33
CA ALA A 254 -20.02 8.75 14.93
C ALA A 254 -19.49 7.56 14.15
N THR A 255 -19.16 6.48 14.87
CA THR A 255 -18.70 5.24 14.28
C THR A 255 -19.71 4.13 14.51
N ARG A 256 -19.60 3.06 13.72
CA ARG A 256 -20.49 1.89 13.81
C ARG A 256 -20.44 1.23 15.18
N ASN A 257 -19.28 1.22 15.83
CA ASN A 257 -19.06 0.46 17.06
C ASN A 257 -19.06 1.31 18.34
N LEU A 258 -19.20 2.64 18.25
CA LEU A 258 -19.19 3.55 19.42
C LEU A 258 -20.59 3.97 19.92
N ASP A 259 -21.65 3.32 19.44
CA ASP A 259 -23.05 3.59 19.79
C ASP A 259 -23.37 5.10 19.75
N SER A 260 -23.81 5.69 20.87
CA SER A 260 -24.16 7.10 20.99
C SER A 260 -22.95 8.03 21.22
N HIS A 261 -21.73 7.50 21.32
CA HIS A 261 -20.54 8.30 21.58
C HIS A 261 -19.92 8.79 20.28
N CYS A 262 -19.63 10.09 20.21
CA CYS A 262 -18.88 10.68 19.11
C CYS A 262 -17.39 10.78 19.44
N LEU A 263 -16.58 10.73 18.39
CA LEU A 263 -15.20 11.19 18.40
C LEU A 263 -15.20 12.66 18.04
N GLU A 264 -14.79 13.50 18.98
CA GLU A 264 -14.66 14.95 18.82
C GLU A 264 -13.19 15.29 18.60
N ALA A 265 -12.92 16.24 17.70
CA ALA A 265 -11.57 16.72 17.47
C ALA A 265 -11.53 18.17 16.98
N GLY A 266 -10.36 18.81 17.14
CA GLY A 266 -10.09 20.10 16.52
C GLY A 266 -10.01 19.98 15.01
N HIS A 267 -9.37 18.92 14.51
CA HIS A 267 -9.19 18.64 13.09
C HIS A 267 -9.60 17.20 12.72
N PHE A 268 -9.99 17.02 11.47
CA PHE A 268 -10.35 15.72 10.90
C PHE A 268 -9.55 15.48 9.61
N LEU A 269 -9.12 14.25 9.36
CA LEU A 269 -8.45 13.87 8.13
C LEU A 269 -9.19 12.72 7.45
N LEU A 270 -9.75 12.97 6.27
CA LEU A 270 -10.36 11.96 5.41
C LEU A 270 -9.26 11.25 4.60
N ALA A 271 -8.88 10.06 5.06
CA ALA A 271 -7.90 9.16 4.43
C ALA A 271 -8.54 7.81 4.03
N SER A 272 -9.85 7.82 3.75
CA SER A 272 -10.68 6.62 3.57
C SER A 272 -10.40 5.88 2.26
N GLY A 273 -9.65 6.50 1.37
CA GLY A 273 -9.30 6.00 0.05
C GLY A 273 -10.47 6.04 -0.93
N SER A 274 -10.20 5.67 -2.18
CA SER A 274 -11.20 5.70 -3.26
C SER A 274 -12.16 4.49 -3.20
N TYR A 275 -12.67 4.04 -4.34
CA TYR A 275 -13.72 3.02 -4.49
C TYR A 275 -13.44 1.70 -3.75
N PHE A 276 -12.23 1.14 -3.84
CA PHE A 276 -11.91 -0.15 -3.22
C PHE A 276 -12.08 -0.12 -1.70
N SER A 277 -11.70 0.98 -1.07
CA SER A 277 -11.77 1.17 0.39
C SER A 277 -13.14 1.73 0.84
N LYS A 278 -14.07 1.90 -0.10
CA LYS A 278 -15.42 2.44 0.10
C LYS A 278 -15.46 3.90 0.60
N GLY A 279 -14.36 4.64 0.49
CA GLY A 279 -14.36 6.08 0.78
C GLY A 279 -15.05 6.89 -0.31
N LEU A 280 -15.13 6.36 -1.53
CA LEU A 280 -16.08 6.81 -2.56
C LEU A 280 -17.04 5.67 -2.91
N LYS A 281 -18.33 6.00 -3.05
CA LYS A 281 -19.36 5.05 -3.47
C LYS A 281 -19.90 5.48 -4.83
N SER A 282 -19.85 4.57 -5.79
CA SER A 282 -20.42 4.78 -7.12
C SER A 282 -21.74 4.03 -7.26
N THR A 283 -22.72 4.71 -7.83
CA THR A 283 -23.97 4.14 -8.35
C THR A 283 -23.98 4.28 -9.88
N PRO A 284 -24.98 3.73 -10.59
CA PRO A 284 -25.13 3.98 -12.02
C PRO A 284 -25.30 5.47 -12.39
N PHE A 285 -25.70 6.32 -11.43
CA PHE A 285 -26.09 7.70 -11.67
C PHE A 285 -25.21 8.74 -10.97
N ASP A 286 -24.39 8.34 -10.00
CA ASP A 286 -23.70 9.27 -9.11
C ASP A 286 -22.46 8.67 -8.44
N ILE A 287 -21.55 9.53 -7.99
CA ILE A 287 -20.39 9.18 -7.16
C ILE A 287 -20.38 10.09 -5.93
N ALA A 288 -20.50 9.48 -4.76
CA ALA A 288 -20.62 10.21 -3.51
C ALA A 288 -19.55 9.81 -2.49
N GLU A 289 -19.09 10.80 -1.72
CA GLU A 289 -18.42 10.58 -0.45
C GLU A 289 -19.49 10.35 0.64
N PRO A 290 -19.47 9.21 1.36
CA PRO A 290 -20.62 8.76 2.13
C PRO A 290 -20.77 9.34 3.55
N VAL A 291 -19.77 10.02 4.11
CA VAL A 291 -19.76 10.42 5.52
C VAL A 291 -20.07 11.91 5.72
N PHE A 292 -19.46 12.77 4.92
CA PHE A 292 -19.52 14.23 5.04
C PHE A 292 -20.39 14.87 3.96
N GLY A 293 -20.68 14.14 2.87
CA GLY A 293 -21.45 14.64 1.73
C GLY A 293 -20.64 15.66 0.91
N LEU A 294 -19.39 15.31 0.62
CA LEU A 294 -18.44 16.19 -0.07
C LEU A 294 -18.68 16.22 -1.58
N ASP A 295 -18.33 17.33 -2.20
CA ASP A 295 -18.37 17.49 -3.64
C ASP A 295 -17.33 16.58 -4.30
N VAL A 296 -17.76 15.70 -5.20
CA VAL A 296 -16.88 14.80 -5.93
C VAL A 296 -16.73 15.27 -7.37
N VAL A 297 -15.51 15.20 -7.91
CA VAL A 297 -15.25 15.37 -9.34
C VAL A 297 -15.75 14.12 -10.05
N HIS A 298 -16.78 14.26 -10.87
CA HIS A 298 -17.18 13.26 -11.85
C HIS A 298 -17.80 13.97 -13.06
N ALA A 299 -17.90 13.27 -14.20
CA ALA A 299 -18.68 13.76 -15.33
C ALA A 299 -20.18 13.53 -15.08
N ASP A 300 -21.05 14.37 -15.65
CA ASP A 300 -22.51 14.19 -15.52
C ASP A 300 -23.00 12.98 -16.33
N ASP A 301 -22.44 12.77 -17.53
CA ASP A 301 -22.76 11.61 -18.36
C ASP A 301 -21.96 10.38 -17.90
N ARG A 302 -22.68 9.34 -17.49
CA ARG A 302 -22.11 8.04 -17.08
C ARG A 302 -21.24 7.41 -18.16
N ASN A 303 -21.57 7.61 -19.44
CA ASN A 303 -20.80 7.07 -20.56
C ASN A 303 -19.44 7.77 -20.74
N ALA A 304 -19.25 8.96 -20.14
CA ALA A 304 -17.98 9.66 -20.13
C ALA A 304 -17.07 9.24 -18.96
N TRP A 305 -17.49 8.29 -18.11
CA TRP A 305 -16.70 7.84 -16.95
C TRP A 305 -15.64 6.81 -17.32
N TYR A 306 -15.77 6.17 -18.47
CA TYR A 306 -14.88 5.11 -18.92
C TYR A 306 -14.59 5.28 -20.40
N ASP A 307 -13.46 4.74 -20.84
CA ASP A 307 -13.19 4.54 -22.25
C ASP A 307 -13.56 3.10 -22.63
N THR A 308 -14.13 2.92 -23.82
CA THR A 308 -14.44 1.60 -24.36
C THR A 308 -13.18 0.78 -24.65
N ASP A 309 -12.05 1.43 -24.93
CA ASP A 309 -10.76 0.77 -24.95
C ASP A 309 -10.30 0.54 -23.50
N PHE A 310 -10.29 -0.72 -23.09
CA PHE A 310 -9.89 -1.14 -21.76
C PHE A 310 -8.45 -0.69 -21.39
N PHE A 311 -7.57 -0.52 -22.39
CA PHE A 311 -6.18 -0.14 -22.16
C PHE A 311 -5.95 1.38 -22.20
N ALA A 312 -6.96 2.16 -22.58
CA ALA A 312 -6.90 3.61 -22.55
C ALA A 312 -7.01 4.15 -21.12
N ASP A 313 -6.60 5.41 -20.96
CA ASP A 313 -6.76 6.16 -19.72
C ASP A 313 -8.23 6.25 -19.35
N GLN A 314 -8.59 5.64 -18.22
CA GLN A 314 -9.98 5.59 -17.78
C GLN A 314 -10.35 6.86 -16.99
N PRO A 315 -11.33 7.67 -17.42
CA PRO A 315 -11.69 8.92 -16.74
C PRO A 315 -12.03 8.77 -15.26
N TYR A 316 -12.69 7.66 -14.87
CA TYR A 316 -13.08 7.43 -13.48
C TYR A 316 -11.91 7.39 -12.49
N MET A 317 -10.68 7.11 -12.97
CA MET A 317 -9.49 7.09 -12.13
C MET A 317 -9.08 8.49 -11.66
N GLN A 318 -9.54 9.54 -12.34
CA GLN A 318 -9.33 10.93 -11.97
C GLN A 318 -10.31 11.42 -10.90
N PHE A 319 -11.46 10.76 -10.76
CA PHE A 319 -12.55 11.19 -9.90
C PHE A 319 -12.18 11.07 -8.42
N GLY A 320 -12.49 12.12 -7.67
CA GLY A 320 -12.09 12.31 -6.27
C GLY A 320 -12.78 13.50 -5.62
N VAL A 321 -12.62 13.64 -4.32
CA VAL A 321 -13.18 14.76 -3.56
C VAL A 321 -12.52 16.06 -4.02
N LYS A 322 -13.35 17.08 -4.30
CA LYS A 322 -12.89 18.44 -4.60
C LYS A 322 -12.34 19.07 -3.34
N THR A 323 -11.19 19.74 -3.46
CA THR A 323 -10.58 20.47 -2.36
C THR A 323 -10.18 21.88 -2.78
N ASP A 324 -9.98 22.75 -1.79
CA ASP A 324 -9.18 23.95 -1.98
C ASP A 324 -7.67 23.64 -2.06
N THR A 325 -6.83 24.68 -2.10
CA THR A 325 -5.36 24.53 -2.16
C THR A 325 -4.73 24.03 -0.87
N ALA A 326 -5.44 24.14 0.26
CA ALA A 326 -5.01 23.65 1.58
C ALA A 326 -5.51 22.22 1.87
N LEU A 327 -6.13 21.57 0.88
CA LEU A 327 -6.73 20.24 0.98
C LEU A 327 -8.01 20.17 1.83
N HIS A 328 -8.65 21.31 2.12
CA HIS A 328 -9.99 21.29 2.72
C HIS A 328 -10.99 20.85 1.66
N PRO A 329 -11.75 19.77 1.90
CA PRO A 329 -12.73 19.32 0.94
C PRO A 329 -13.94 20.25 0.92
N LEU A 330 -14.54 20.35 -0.27
CA LEU A 330 -15.70 21.19 -0.50
C LEU A 330 -16.98 20.41 -0.21
N ARG A 331 -17.96 21.11 0.36
CA ARG A 331 -19.34 20.68 0.51
C ARG A 331 -20.24 21.81 0.04
N ASP A 332 -21.08 21.56 -0.95
CA ASP A 332 -21.94 22.57 -1.57
C ASP A 332 -21.12 23.79 -2.06
N GLY A 333 -19.91 23.54 -2.55
CA GLY A 333 -18.95 24.54 -3.02
C GLY A 333 -18.20 25.33 -1.92
N GLN A 334 -18.42 25.03 -0.63
CA GLN A 334 -17.74 25.69 0.50
C GLN A 334 -16.77 24.72 1.21
N PRO A 335 -15.57 25.18 1.60
CA PRO A 335 -14.62 24.32 2.29
C PRO A 335 -15.07 24.02 3.73
N LEU A 336 -14.86 22.77 4.17
CA LEU A 336 -14.93 22.43 5.58
C LEU A 336 -13.57 22.71 6.25
N THR A 337 -13.49 23.79 7.03
CA THR A 337 -12.22 24.46 7.40
C THR A 337 -11.34 23.68 8.38
N ASN A 338 -11.87 22.64 9.02
CA ASN A 338 -11.12 21.75 9.89
C ASN A 338 -11.06 20.30 9.41
N LEU A 339 -11.47 20.03 8.17
CA LEU A 339 -11.38 18.71 7.54
C LEU A 339 -10.35 18.75 6.42
N TYR A 340 -9.49 17.74 6.33
CA TYR A 340 -8.49 17.61 5.26
C TYR A 340 -8.70 16.31 4.50
N ALA A 341 -8.76 16.35 3.18
CA ALA A 341 -8.79 15.16 2.34
C ALA A 341 -7.36 14.76 1.93
N ILE A 342 -6.95 13.52 2.19
CA ILE A 342 -5.60 13.02 1.92
C ILE A 342 -5.59 11.61 1.31
N GLY A 343 -4.55 11.32 0.54
CA GLY A 343 -4.40 10.05 -0.17
C GLY A 343 -5.38 9.87 -1.32
N SER A 344 -5.77 8.62 -1.60
CA SER A 344 -6.49 8.29 -2.83
C SER A 344 -7.93 8.81 -2.90
N VAL A 345 -8.47 9.37 -1.82
CA VAL A 345 -9.79 10.03 -1.85
C VAL A 345 -9.78 11.31 -2.70
N LEU A 346 -8.60 11.91 -2.89
CA LEU A 346 -8.38 13.08 -3.75
C LEU A 346 -8.57 12.78 -5.25
N GLY A 347 -8.70 11.51 -5.64
CA GLY A 347 -8.71 11.13 -7.04
C GLY A 347 -7.33 11.26 -7.68
N ALA A 348 -7.30 11.42 -9.00
CA ALA A 348 -6.08 11.48 -9.82
C ALA A 348 -5.07 10.34 -9.55
N THR A 349 -5.55 9.22 -9.02
CA THR A 349 -4.71 8.06 -8.78
C THR A 349 -4.70 7.22 -10.04
N ARG A 350 -3.51 6.84 -10.49
CA ARG A 350 -3.33 5.81 -11.52
C ARG A 350 -2.75 4.56 -10.85
N PRO A 351 -3.58 3.69 -10.23
CA PRO A 351 -3.10 2.51 -9.52
C PRO A 351 -2.22 1.61 -10.39
N GLU A 352 -2.53 1.54 -11.69
CA GLU A 352 -1.76 0.82 -12.69
C GLU A 352 -0.34 1.38 -12.88
N PHE A 353 -0.07 2.62 -12.52
CA PHE A 353 1.27 3.23 -12.53
C PHE A 353 1.88 3.39 -11.13
N GLY A 354 1.18 2.99 -10.07
CA GLY A 354 1.69 3.03 -8.70
C GLY A 354 1.71 4.43 -8.04
N PHE A 355 1.13 5.45 -8.69
CA PHE A 355 1.15 6.83 -8.16
C PHE A 355 0.44 7.06 -6.82
N GLY A 356 -0.33 6.07 -6.34
CA GLY A 356 -1.07 6.20 -5.09
C GLY A 356 -0.19 6.38 -3.85
N ALA A 357 0.98 5.73 -3.79
CA ALA A 357 1.80 5.75 -2.57
C ALA A 357 2.48 7.10 -2.32
N GLY A 358 3.04 7.72 -3.36
CA GLY A 358 3.66 9.04 -3.23
C GLY A 358 2.63 10.14 -2.99
N LEU A 359 1.46 10.10 -3.65
CA LEU A 359 0.35 11.02 -3.35
C LEU A 359 -0.09 10.89 -1.88
N ALA A 360 -0.24 9.67 -1.38
CA ALA A 360 -0.64 9.40 0.01
C ALA A 360 0.31 10.03 1.02
N VAL A 361 1.62 9.90 0.84
CA VAL A 361 2.61 10.47 1.76
C VAL A 361 2.66 12.01 1.64
N ARG A 362 2.68 12.54 0.41
CA ARG A 362 2.77 14.00 0.18
C ARG A 362 1.56 14.76 0.70
N SER A 363 0.35 14.28 0.40
CA SER A 363 -0.89 14.90 0.89
C SER A 363 -1.02 14.80 2.41
N ALA A 364 -0.58 13.68 3.01
CA ALA A 364 -0.53 13.54 4.46
C ALA A 364 0.38 14.59 5.11
N PHE A 365 1.62 14.76 4.62
CA PHE A 365 2.52 15.79 5.16
C PHE A 365 1.97 17.20 4.96
N ALA A 366 1.44 17.51 3.78
CA ALA A 366 0.85 18.82 3.50
C ALA A 366 -0.29 19.16 4.48
N ALA A 367 -1.21 18.22 4.73
CA ALA A 367 -2.29 18.43 5.70
C ALA A 367 -1.76 18.57 7.13
N VAL A 368 -0.76 17.77 7.52
CA VAL A 368 -0.15 17.86 8.86
C VAL A 368 0.52 19.23 9.06
N ASP A 369 1.23 19.74 8.06
CA ASP A 369 1.88 21.06 8.15
C ASP A 369 0.83 22.17 8.33
N GLN A 370 -0.26 22.14 7.57
CA GLN A 370 -1.38 23.07 7.73
C GLN A 370 -2.02 22.99 9.12
N ILE A 371 -2.23 21.77 9.65
CA ILE A 371 -2.76 21.58 11.01
C ILE A 371 -1.81 22.21 12.04
N LEU A 372 -0.51 21.91 11.96
CA LEU A 372 0.47 22.39 12.93
C LEU A 372 0.67 23.92 12.88
N GLU A 373 0.56 24.53 11.70
CA GLU A 373 0.61 25.99 11.52
C GLU A 373 -0.63 26.71 12.09
N SER A 374 -1.76 26.01 12.20
CA SER A 374 -3.03 26.57 12.71
C SER A 374 -3.19 26.52 14.24
N LEU A 375 -2.25 25.85 14.94
CA LEU A 375 -2.24 25.64 16.40
C LEU A 375 -1.41 26.70 17.11
#